data_AF-A0A5J9SPB2-F1
#
_entry.id   AF-A0A5J9SPB2-F1
#
_cell.length_a   1.000
_cell.length_b   1.000
_cell.length_c   1.000
_cell.angle_alpha   90.00
_cell.angle_beta   90.00
_cell.angle_gamma   90.00
#
_symmetry.space_group_name_H-M   'P 1'
#
loop_
_entity.id
_entity.type
_entity.pdbx_description
1 polymer ?
#
loop_
_entity_poly.entity_id
_entity_poly.type
_entity_poly.pdbx_seq_one_letter_code
_entity_poly.pdbx_strand_id
1 'polypeptide(L)'
;DRYELHYRPGDGVTFTVAEYEGGKELDELAADDAREVAAIAPFLPPLPAGGAVLALQATLLSGRRRGLALGVALHHAACDGATSTHFLHTWASICTGAPPPQSPIIDRSLFPDPRGLYDFTDAGRKIGGRRKSWAR
;
A
#
# COMPACT_ATOMS: atom_id res chain seq x y z
N ASP A 1 21.12 9.27 6.66
CA ASP A 1 19.72 9.21 7.15
C ASP A 1 19.04 7.98 6.55
N ARG A 2 18.30 7.19 7.34
CA ARG A 2 17.55 6.03 6.83
C ARG A 2 16.09 6.41 6.61
N TYR A 3 15.50 6.05 5.47
CA TYR A 3 14.08 6.26 5.24
C TYR A 3 13.27 5.38 6.20
N GLU A 4 12.67 6.02 7.21
CA GLU A 4 11.87 5.38 8.25
C GLU A 4 10.43 5.88 8.17
N LEU A 5 9.48 4.96 8.35
CA LEU A 5 8.07 5.30 8.49
C LEU A 5 7.81 5.59 9.97
N HIS A 6 7.43 6.83 10.26
CA HIS A 6 7.07 7.26 11.59
C HIS A 6 5.58 7.55 11.63
N TYR A 7 4.88 6.95 12.58
CA TYR A 7 3.55 7.36 12.95
C TYR A 7 3.62 8.54 13.92
N ARG A 8 2.77 9.53 13.70
CA ARG A 8 2.50 10.64 14.62
C ARG A 8 1.02 10.65 14.97
N PRO A 9 0.64 11.05 16.20
CA PRO A 9 -0.75 11.28 16.54
C PRO A 9 -1.41 12.23 15.53
N GLY A 10 -2.51 11.78 14.93
CA GLY A 10 -3.20 12.49 13.85
C GLY A 10 -2.86 11.99 12.44
N ASP A 11 -1.83 11.15 12.27
CA ASP A 11 -1.60 10.46 11.02
C ASP A 11 -2.72 9.44 10.77
N GLY A 12 -3.06 9.25 9.50
CA GLY A 12 -4.08 8.33 9.06
C GLY A 12 -3.83 7.86 7.65
N VAL A 13 -4.68 6.95 7.19
CA VAL A 13 -4.70 6.47 5.81
C VAL A 13 -5.96 6.96 5.13
N THR A 14 -5.88 7.21 3.83
CA THR A 14 -7.08 7.52 3.05
C THR A 14 -7.97 6.30 3.04
N PHE A 15 -9.23 6.47 3.44
CA PHE A 15 -10.24 5.43 3.48
C PHE A 15 -11.47 5.90 2.70
N THR A 16 -11.77 5.20 1.61
CA THR A 16 -12.89 5.51 0.72
C THR A 16 -14.00 4.49 0.93
N VAL A 17 -15.25 4.95 0.94
CA VAL A 17 -16.44 4.09 0.86
C VAL A 17 -17.11 4.33 -0.48
N ALA A 18 -17.43 3.25 -1.19
CA ALA A 18 -18.08 3.29 -2.49
C ALA A 18 -19.18 2.23 -2.59
N GLU A 19 -20.05 2.37 -3.58
CA GLU A 19 -21.05 1.38 -3.94
C GLU A 19 -20.83 0.95 -5.39
N TYR A 20 -21.04 -0.34 -5.66
CA TYR A 20 -20.95 -0.91 -6.99
C TYR A 20 -22.21 -1.73 -7.27
N GLU A 21 -23.00 -1.30 -8.24
CA GLU A 21 -24.17 -2.02 -8.74
C GLU A 21 -23.74 -2.89 -9.92
N GLY A 22 -23.52 -4.18 -9.67
CA GLY A 22 -23.05 -5.13 -10.66
C GLY A 22 -23.63 -6.51 -10.44
N GLY A 23 -23.83 -7.25 -11.53
CA GLY A 23 -24.52 -8.54 -11.53
C GLY A 23 -23.55 -9.70 -11.61
N LYS A 24 -23.51 -10.34 -12.79
CA LYS A 24 -22.73 -11.54 -13.06
C LYS A 24 -21.21 -11.32 -12.98
N GLU A 25 -20.75 -10.08 -13.22
CA GLU A 25 -19.31 -9.76 -13.16
C GLU A 25 -18.69 -9.98 -11.77
N LEU A 26 -19.48 -9.95 -10.69
CA LEU A 26 -18.97 -10.12 -9.33
C LEU A 26 -18.57 -11.55 -9.00
N ASP A 27 -19.36 -12.54 -9.44
CA ASP A 27 -19.03 -13.95 -9.24
C ASP A 27 -17.79 -14.32 -10.06
N GLU A 28 -17.64 -13.73 -11.26
CA GLU A 28 -16.44 -13.86 -12.07
C GLU A 28 -15.26 -13.20 -11.34
N LEU A 29 -15.37 -11.96 -10.88
CA LEU A 29 -14.29 -11.26 -10.16
C LEU A 29 -13.80 -12.00 -8.90
N ALA A 30 -14.68 -12.72 -8.21
CA ALA A 30 -14.37 -13.46 -6.98
C ALA A 30 -13.79 -14.87 -7.22
N ALA A 31 -13.85 -15.39 -8.44
CA ALA A 31 -13.28 -16.71 -8.76
C ALA A 31 -11.74 -16.69 -8.89
N ASP A 32 -11.12 -17.84 -8.70
CA ASP A 32 -9.66 -18.04 -8.67
C ASP A 32 -9.07 -18.22 -10.08
N ASP A 33 -9.40 -17.30 -11.00
CA ASP A 33 -8.69 -17.22 -12.29
C ASP A 33 -8.21 -15.80 -12.58
N ALA A 34 -7.38 -15.68 -13.62
CA ALA A 34 -6.87 -14.39 -14.06
C ALA A 34 -8.01 -13.42 -14.43
N ARG A 35 -7.83 -12.15 -14.08
CA ARG A 35 -8.77 -11.07 -14.39
C ARG A 35 -8.04 -9.93 -15.09
N GLU A 36 -8.74 -9.25 -15.98
CA GLU A 36 -8.23 -7.99 -16.52
C GLU A 36 -8.14 -6.95 -15.42
N VAL A 37 -7.03 -6.21 -15.37
CA VAL A 37 -6.83 -5.13 -14.39
C VAL A 37 -7.95 -4.10 -14.46
N ALA A 38 -8.48 -3.83 -15.66
CA ALA A 38 -9.60 -2.91 -15.86
C ALA A 38 -10.88 -3.34 -15.11
N ALA A 39 -11.10 -4.65 -14.92
CA ALA A 39 -12.25 -5.16 -14.18
C ALA A 39 -12.09 -4.99 -12.65
N ILE A 40 -10.87 -4.96 -12.14
CA ILE A 40 -10.56 -4.79 -10.71
C ILE A 40 -10.38 -3.30 -10.34
N ALA A 41 -9.94 -2.47 -11.28
CA ALA A 41 -9.59 -1.07 -11.06
C ALA A 41 -10.66 -0.24 -10.32
N PRO A 42 -11.98 -0.39 -10.55
CA PRO A 42 -13.00 0.37 -9.82
C PRO A 42 -13.02 0.13 -8.30
N PHE A 43 -12.46 -1.01 -7.85
CA PHE A 43 -12.45 -1.41 -6.45
C PHE A 43 -11.19 -0.95 -5.71
N LEU A 44 -10.24 -0.29 -6.38
CA LEU A 44 -8.98 0.14 -5.80
C LEU A 44 -8.95 1.65 -5.58
N PRO A 45 -8.53 2.12 -4.38
CA PRO A 45 -8.32 3.54 -4.16
C PRO A 45 -7.06 4.02 -4.90
N PRO A 46 -7.03 5.27 -5.38
CA PRO A 46 -5.77 5.89 -5.75
C PRO A 46 -4.91 6.12 -4.50
N LEU A 47 -3.60 5.95 -4.63
CA LEU A 47 -2.67 6.31 -3.56
C LEU A 47 -2.40 7.83 -3.62
N PRO A 48 -2.68 8.59 -2.54
CA PRO A 48 -2.45 10.03 -2.55
C PRO A 48 -1.00 10.40 -2.86
N ALA A 49 -0.80 11.49 -3.60
CA ALA A 49 0.52 12.08 -3.77
C ALA A 49 1.08 12.57 -2.42
N GLY A 50 2.41 12.73 -2.34
CA GLY A 50 3.06 13.26 -1.14
C GLY A 50 3.55 12.20 -0.15
N GLY A 51 3.80 10.98 -0.61
CA GLY A 51 4.45 9.94 0.19
C GLY A 51 3.50 9.07 1.02
N ALA A 52 2.19 9.07 0.71
CA ALA A 52 1.29 8.09 1.28
C ALA A 52 1.76 6.67 0.93
N VAL A 53 1.74 5.77 1.91
CA VAL A 53 2.18 4.38 1.74
C VAL A 53 1.03 3.39 1.64
N LEU A 54 -0.16 3.79 2.08
CA LEU A 54 -1.36 2.95 2.14
C LEU A 54 -2.62 3.79 1.90
N ALA A 55 -3.54 3.27 1.08
CA ALA A 55 -4.91 3.73 0.95
C ALA A 55 -5.87 2.53 0.87
N LEU A 56 -7.09 2.70 1.38
CA LEU A 56 -8.11 1.66 1.50
C LEU A 56 -9.42 2.09 0.83
N GLN A 57 -10.12 1.15 0.21
CA GLN A 57 -11.48 1.34 -0.30
C GLN A 57 -12.38 0.19 0.13
N ALA A 58 -13.47 0.50 0.82
CA ALA A 58 -14.56 -0.42 1.10
C ALA A 58 -15.67 -0.20 0.07
N THR A 59 -15.87 -1.17 -0.83
CA THR A 59 -16.91 -1.10 -1.88
C THR A 59 -18.04 -2.05 -1.56
N LEU A 60 -19.23 -1.51 -1.29
CA LEU A 60 -20.44 -2.28 -1.11
C LEU A 60 -20.91 -2.81 -2.46
N LEU A 61 -21.08 -4.12 -2.54
CA LEU A 61 -21.50 -4.81 -3.76
C LEU A 61 -23.01 -5.04 -3.70
N SER A 62 -23.73 -4.35 -4.58
CA SER A 62 -25.18 -4.36 -4.70
C SER A 62 -25.58 -5.21 -5.92
N GLY A 63 -26.44 -6.22 -5.72
CA GLY A 63 -26.82 -7.18 -6.77
C GLY A 63 -27.51 -8.43 -6.23
N ARG A 64 -27.42 -9.56 -6.95
CA ARG A 64 -27.98 -10.86 -6.50
C ARG A 64 -27.34 -11.40 -5.22
N ARG A 65 -26.09 -11.01 -4.94
CA ARG A 65 -25.37 -11.29 -3.70
C ARG A 65 -24.89 -9.97 -3.11
N ARG A 66 -25.23 -9.72 -1.85
CA ARG A 66 -24.68 -8.60 -1.10
C ARG A 66 -23.28 -8.99 -0.63
N GLY A 67 -22.30 -8.14 -0.88
CA GLY A 67 -20.91 -8.39 -0.52
C GLY A 67 -20.14 -7.11 -0.24
N LEU A 68 -18.90 -7.27 0.19
CA LEU A 68 -17.95 -6.19 0.40
C LEU A 68 -16.65 -6.53 -0.31
N ALA A 69 -16.22 -5.67 -1.22
CA ALA A 69 -14.87 -5.70 -1.77
C ALA A 69 -14.00 -4.70 -1.00
N LEU A 70 -12.82 -5.16 -0.56
CA LEU A 70 -11.84 -4.33 0.13
C LEU A 70 -10.62 -4.13 -0.77
N GLY A 71 -10.51 -2.94 -1.37
CA GLY A 71 -9.35 -2.52 -2.14
C GLY A 71 -8.24 -1.97 -1.27
N VAL A 72 -7.01 -2.37 -1.56
CA VAL A 72 -5.81 -1.95 -0.83
C VAL A 72 -4.76 -1.47 -1.82
N ALA A 73 -4.38 -0.21 -1.73
CA ALA A 73 -3.27 0.35 -2.50
C ALA A 73 -2.07 0.56 -1.58
N LEU A 74 -0.92 0.00 -1.94
CA LEU A 74 0.32 0.02 -1.15
C LEU A 74 1.48 0.51 -2.00
N HIS A 75 2.34 1.35 -1.42
CA HIS A 75 3.57 1.77 -2.08
C HIS A 75 4.64 0.68 -1.95
N HIS A 76 5.12 0.10 -3.05
CA HIS A 76 6.08 -1.02 -3.03
C HIS A 76 7.42 -0.71 -2.34
N ALA A 77 7.83 0.56 -2.27
CA ALA A 77 9.01 0.94 -1.49
C ALA A 77 8.84 0.76 0.03
N ALA A 78 7.60 0.65 0.54
CA ALA A 78 7.32 0.43 1.95
C ALA A 78 7.26 -1.07 2.31
N CYS A 79 6.83 -1.92 1.38
CA CYS A 79 6.65 -3.36 1.63
C CYS A 79 6.79 -4.22 0.36
N ASP A 80 7.30 -5.43 0.55
CA ASP A 80 7.17 -6.52 -0.41
C ASP A 80 5.85 -7.28 -0.24
N GLY A 81 5.59 -8.26 -1.11
CA GLY A 81 4.35 -9.04 -1.08
C GLY A 81 4.17 -9.89 0.19
N ALA A 82 5.27 -10.34 0.79
CA ALA A 82 5.22 -11.09 2.06
C ALA A 82 4.79 -10.17 3.21
N THR A 83 5.38 -8.98 3.29
CA THR A 83 5.05 -7.97 4.30
C THR A 83 3.62 -7.47 4.15
N SER A 84 3.14 -7.21 2.92
CA SER A 84 1.75 -6.79 2.70
C SER A 84 0.75 -7.88 3.09
N THR A 85 1.03 -9.14 2.76
CA THR A 85 0.17 -10.28 3.15
C THR A 85 0.16 -10.45 4.67
N HIS A 86 1.31 -10.34 5.31
CA HIS A 86 1.43 -10.39 6.77
C HIS A 86 0.61 -9.29 7.45
N PHE A 87 0.66 -8.06 6.91
CA PHE A 87 -0.16 -6.94 7.39
C PHE A 87 -1.66 -7.28 7.30
N LEU A 88 -2.14 -7.80 6.17
CA LEU A 88 -3.55 -8.17 5.98
C LEU A 88 -3.98 -9.28 6.94
N HIS A 89 -3.16 -10.31 7.15
CA HIS A 89 -3.44 -11.36 8.13
C HIS A 89 -3.51 -10.81 9.55
N THR A 90 -2.57 -9.93 9.92
CA THR A 90 -2.57 -9.29 11.25
C THR A 90 -3.83 -8.45 11.45
N TRP A 91 -4.23 -7.66 10.44
CA TRP A 91 -5.43 -6.85 10.49
C TRP A 91 -6.69 -7.71 10.64
N ALA A 92 -6.80 -8.81 9.87
CA ALA A 92 -7.92 -9.75 9.97
C ALA A 92 -7.99 -10.42 11.35
N SER A 93 -6.84 -10.86 11.91
CA SER A 93 -6.79 -11.43 13.25
C SER A 93 -7.28 -10.46 14.32
N ILE A 94 -6.88 -9.18 14.24
CA ILE A 94 -7.35 -8.14 15.17
C ILE A 94 -8.87 -7.95 15.07
N CYS A 95 -9.41 -7.87 13.84
CA CYS A 95 -10.85 -7.68 13.63
C CYS A 95 -11.70 -8.86 14.13
N THR A 96 -11.16 -10.08 14.07
CA THR A 96 -11.87 -11.31 14.44
C THR A 96 -11.58 -11.77 15.87
N GLY A 97 -10.61 -11.16 16.56
CA GLY A 97 -10.12 -11.64 17.85
C GLY A 97 -9.32 -12.94 17.77
N ALA A 98 -8.94 -13.39 16.57
CA ALA A 98 -8.10 -14.56 16.37
C ALA A 98 -6.64 -14.26 16.81
N PRO A 99 -5.85 -15.29 17.14
CA PRO A 99 -4.42 -15.10 17.39
C PRO A 99 -3.74 -14.42 16.19
N PRO A 100 -2.98 -13.33 16.41
CA PRO A 100 -2.23 -12.71 15.32
C PRO A 100 -1.05 -13.58 14.90
N PRO A 101 -0.56 -13.43 13.66
CA PRO A 101 0.74 -13.97 13.29
C PRO A 101 1.86 -13.35 14.15
N GLN A 102 3.07 -13.88 14.03
CA GLN A 102 4.24 -13.36 14.75
C GLN A 102 4.44 -11.87 14.45
N SER A 103 4.81 -11.08 15.46
CA SER A 103 5.01 -9.64 15.25
C SER A 103 6.14 -9.38 14.25
N PRO A 104 5.98 -8.38 13.35
CA PRO A 104 7.02 -8.06 12.38
C PRO A 104 8.26 -7.48 13.09
N ILE A 105 9.43 -7.82 12.59
CA ILE A 105 10.70 -7.29 13.07
C ILE A 105 10.99 -6.00 12.30
N ILE A 106 10.93 -4.86 12.99
CA ILE A 106 11.14 -3.53 12.41
C ILE A 106 12.60 -3.06 12.52
N ASP A 107 13.38 -3.67 13.41
CA ASP A 107 14.78 -3.31 13.61
C ASP A 107 15.65 -3.70 12.40
N ARG A 108 15.88 -2.73 11.52
CA ARG A 108 16.71 -2.91 10.32
C ARG A 108 18.20 -2.98 10.63
N SER A 109 18.65 -2.68 11.85
CA SER A 109 20.05 -2.85 12.22
C SER A 109 20.48 -4.32 12.24
N LEU A 110 19.51 -5.24 12.32
CA LEU A 110 19.73 -6.68 12.22
C LEU A 110 20.20 -7.13 10.83
N PHE A 111 20.05 -6.30 9.81
CA PHE A 111 20.53 -6.54 8.45
C PHE A 111 21.73 -5.62 8.16
N PRO A 112 22.97 -6.15 8.22
CA PRO A 112 24.15 -5.37 7.88
C PRO A 112 24.08 -4.85 6.46
N ASP A 113 24.40 -3.56 6.25
CA ASP A 113 24.60 -2.98 4.92
C ASP A 113 26.10 -2.70 4.71
N PRO A 114 26.89 -3.73 4.36
CA PRO A 114 28.35 -3.59 4.20
C PRO A 114 28.73 -2.72 3.00
N ARG A 115 27.79 -2.41 2.10
CA ARG A 115 28.04 -1.61 0.89
C ARG A 115 27.54 -0.18 1.02
N GLY A 116 26.93 0.21 2.14
CA GLY A 116 26.37 1.55 2.33
C GLY A 116 25.35 1.92 1.25
N LEU A 117 24.59 0.96 0.75
CA LEU A 117 23.54 1.17 -0.26
C LEU A 117 22.55 2.27 0.17
N TYR A 118 22.27 2.38 1.47
CA TYR A 118 21.42 3.44 1.99
C TYR A 118 22.06 4.84 1.88
N ASP A 119 23.39 4.96 1.95
CA ASP A 119 24.10 6.25 1.89
C ASP A 119 24.13 6.86 0.47
N PHE A 120 24.05 6.03 -0.58
CA PHE A 120 24.02 6.50 -1.97
C PHE A 120 22.75 7.28 -2.31
N THR A 121 21.62 6.90 -1.71
CA THR A 121 20.34 7.58 -1.94
C THR A 121 20.29 8.98 -1.34
N ASP A 122 21.06 9.22 -0.27
CA ASP A 122 21.23 10.53 0.37
C ASP A 122 22.12 11.49 -0.45
N ALA A 123 23.14 10.96 -1.15
CA ALA A 123 24.09 11.75 -1.93
C ALA A 123 23.48 12.37 -3.21
N GLY A 124 22.44 11.75 -3.80
CA GLY A 124 21.77 12.23 -5.01
C GLY A 124 21.06 13.58 -4.83
N ARG A 125 20.75 13.99 -3.58
CA ARG A 125 20.07 15.26 -3.29
C ARG A 125 21.01 16.47 -3.18
N LYS A 126 22.32 16.26 -3.00
CA LYS A 126 23.30 17.37 -2.85
C LYS A 126 23.83 17.92 -4.18
N ILE A 127 23.45 17.36 -5.33
CA ILE A 127 23.90 17.83 -6.67
C ILE A 127 22.85 18.77 -7.30
N GLY A 128 22.31 19.71 -6.54
CA GLY A 128 21.32 20.69 -7.00
C GLY A 128 21.79 22.12 -6.77
N GLY A 129 22.90 22.52 -7.40
CA GLY A 129 23.53 23.81 -7.10
C GLY A 129 24.58 24.28 -8.10
N ARG A 130 24.37 24.12 -9.42
CA ARG A 130 25.06 24.96 -10.42
C ARG A 130 24.06 25.51 -11.40
N ARG A 131 23.65 26.76 -11.16
CA ARG A 131 22.99 27.61 -12.17
C ARG A 131 23.93 27.71 -13.36
N LYS A 132 23.58 27.13 -14.50
CA LYS A 132 24.21 27.48 -15.77
C LYS A 132 23.43 28.66 -16.34
N SER A 133 24.05 29.83 -16.28
CA SER A 133 23.64 31.01 -17.04
C SER A 133 23.83 30.73 -18.53
N TRP A 134 22.80 30.96 -19.34
CA TRP A 134 22.95 31.16 -20.76
C TRP A 134 22.95 32.67 -21.03
N ALA A 135 24.03 33.16 -21.61
CA ALA A 135 24.12 34.51 -22.14
C ALA A 135 23.71 34.48 -23.61
N ARG A 136 22.72 35.33 -23.92
CA ARG A 136 22.27 35.89 -25.21
C ARG A 136 22.28 35.00 -26.45
#